data_AF-X0UIB8-F1
#
_entry.id   AF-X0UIB8-F1
#
_cell.length_a   1.000
_cell.length_b   1.000
_cell.length_c   1.000
_cell.angle_alpha   90.00
_cell.angle_beta   90.00
_cell.angle_gamma   90.00
#
_symmetry.space_group_name_H-M   'P 1'
#
loop_
_entity.id
_entity.type
_entity.pdbx_description
1 polymer ?
#
loop_
_entity_poly.entity_id
_entity_poly.type
_entity_poly.pdbx_seq_one_letter_code
_entity_poly.pdbx_strand_id
1 'polypeptide(L)'
;LDYSKKSNFKVDETTGFLHAKARVTRSGVFDYHTEDGDLIREYRSPEEVFDEKSIQSLQLKPITDDHPEEMVTVDNIKDFQIGTVGEDIKKDGDFLAANIIITDKEMVKTVVNRKKMNLPIELSLGYTCDVLPDMGIHDKDGWYTHKQHGIKYNHLSIVDKARAGRDVRILDKLNNKKKESKMAEKVQFTRKSVNLDSFKVDAITKVVDEDSLELANTLSSKLDEAVDVIVSLNKDKDVLQGKFDQANETITSLKTKVDSLSDINS
;
A
#
# COMPACT_ATOMS: atom_id res chain seq x y z
N LEU A 1 28.67 -11.03 -2.18
CA LEU A 1 27.94 -10.95 -3.47
C LEU A 1 26.99 -9.75 -3.40
N ASP A 2 27.20 -8.75 -4.25
CA ASP A 2 26.48 -7.46 -4.28
C ASP A 2 25.10 -7.61 -4.95
N TYR A 3 24.02 -7.28 -4.24
CA TYR A 3 22.62 -7.40 -4.70
C TYR A 3 22.20 -6.30 -5.70
N SER A 4 23.11 -5.38 -6.08
CA SER A 4 22.76 -4.14 -6.79
C SER A 4 22.97 -4.12 -8.31
N LYS A 5 23.49 -5.18 -8.97
CA LYS A 5 24.15 -5.01 -10.29
C LYS A 5 23.71 -5.77 -11.56
N LYS A 6 22.84 -6.79 -11.60
CA LYS A 6 22.35 -7.38 -12.90
C LYS A 6 20.87 -7.78 -12.83
N SER A 7 20.22 -8.03 -13.98
CA SER A 7 18.86 -8.65 -14.05
C SER A 7 18.81 -9.80 -13.07
N ASN A 8 17.94 -9.72 -12.07
CA ASN A 8 18.02 -10.60 -10.90
C ASN A 8 17.25 -11.90 -11.11
N PHE A 9 16.62 -12.09 -12.28
CA PHE A 9 16.24 -13.42 -12.76
C PHE A 9 16.71 -13.75 -14.17
N LYS A 10 16.94 -15.04 -14.41
CA LYS A 10 17.45 -15.66 -15.63
C LYS A 10 16.62 -16.89 -15.95
N VAL A 11 16.18 -17.02 -17.20
CA VAL A 11 15.64 -18.29 -17.71
C VAL A 11 16.82 -19.10 -18.24
N ASP A 12 16.96 -20.33 -17.76
CA ASP A 12 17.96 -21.27 -18.23
C ASP A 12 17.57 -21.76 -19.64
N GLU A 13 18.46 -21.58 -20.62
CA GLU A 13 18.16 -21.86 -22.03
C GLU A 13 18.04 -23.36 -22.34
N THR A 14 18.61 -24.22 -21.47
CA THR A 14 18.59 -25.68 -21.68
C THR A 14 17.35 -26.30 -21.06
N THR A 15 17.04 -25.93 -19.83
CA THR A 15 15.95 -26.52 -19.02
C THR A 15 14.65 -25.72 -19.11
N GLY A 16 14.72 -24.43 -19.41
CA GLY A 16 13.58 -23.50 -19.35
C GLY A 16 13.25 -23.00 -17.94
N PHE A 17 14.01 -23.39 -16.91
CA PHE A 17 13.74 -22.97 -15.53
C PHE A 17 14.09 -21.51 -15.29
N LEU A 18 13.30 -20.82 -14.48
CA LEU A 18 13.56 -19.43 -14.09
C LEU A 18 14.22 -19.40 -12.73
N HIS A 19 15.44 -18.90 -12.68
CA HIS A 19 16.17 -18.63 -11.44
C HIS A 19 16.05 -17.16 -11.10
N ALA A 20 15.69 -16.81 -9.87
CA ALA A 20 15.57 -15.42 -9.44
C ALA A 20 16.11 -15.17 -8.03
N LYS A 21 16.36 -13.91 -7.72
CA LYS A 21 16.47 -13.41 -6.34
C LYS A 21 15.16 -12.74 -5.95
N ALA A 22 14.74 -12.91 -4.71
CA ALA A 22 13.50 -12.37 -4.19
C ALA A 22 13.67 -11.84 -2.77
N ARG A 23 12.92 -10.79 -2.42
CA ARG A 23 12.58 -10.52 -1.02
C ARG A 23 11.31 -11.30 -0.72
N VAL A 24 11.35 -12.13 0.31
CA VAL A 24 10.31 -13.15 0.58
C VAL A 24 9.46 -12.83 1.80
N THR A 25 9.96 -11.98 2.71
CA THR A 25 9.20 -11.40 3.84
C THR A 25 9.97 -10.24 4.45
N ARG A 26 9.40 -9.59 5.47
CA ARG A 26 10.04 -8.56 6.28
C ARG A 26 9.58 -8.61 7.74
N SER A 27 10.33 -7.96 8.61
CA SER A 27 9.84 -7.58 9.95
C SER A 27 8.90 -6.37 9.88
N GLY A 28 7.97 -6.29 10.83
CA GLY A 28 6.99 -5.20 10.91
C GLY A 28 5.62 -5.62 11.40
N VAL A 29 4.66 -4.70 11.31
CA VAL A 29 3.25 -4.95 11.67
C VAL A 29 2.44 -5.23 10.42
N PHE A 30 1.59 -6.26 10.48
CA PHE A 30 0.76 -6.70 9.37
C PHE A 30 -0.70 -6.84 9.79
N ASP A 31 -1.58 -6.63 8.83
CA ASP A 31 -3.02 -6.73 9.01
C ASP A 31 -3.49 -8.17 8.73
N TYR A 32 -4.20 -8.75 9.69
CA TYR A 32 -4.85 -10.05 9.66
C TYR A 32 -6.33 -9.89 9.97
N HIS A 33 -7.14 -10.86 9.57
CA HIS A 33 -8.56 -10.88 9.87
C HIS A 33 -8.88 -12.15 10.64
N THR A 34 -9.70 -12.04 11.69
CA THR A 34 -10.27 -13.21 12.36
C THR A 34 -11.29 -13.90 11.46
N GLU A 35 -11.76 -15.09 11.88
CA GLU A 35 -12.89 -15.77 11.23
C GLU A 35 -14.15 -14.88 11.21
N ASP A 36 -14.33 -14.05 12.24
CA ASP A 36 -15.43 -13.08 12.34
C ASP A 36 -15.21 -11.81 11.48
N GLY A 37 -14.05 -11.69 10.84
CA GLY A 37 -13.69 -10.56 9.97
C GLY A 37 -13.09 -9.35 10.68
N ASP A 38 -12.81 -9.45 11.98
CA ASP A 38 -12.18 -8.36 12.74
C ASP A 38 -10.72 -8.20 12.36
N LEU A 39 -10.30 -6.94 12.16
CA LEU A 39 -8.91 -6.59 11.90
C LEU A 39 -8.06 -6.80 13.16
N ILE A 40 -7.08 -7.70 13.06
CA ILE A 40 -6.00 -7.87 14.03
C ILE A 40 -4.70 -7.38 13.41
N ARG A 41 -3.94 -6.59 14.17
CA ARG A 41 -2.60 -6.13 13.76
C ARG A 41 -1.54 -6.92 14.51
N GLU A 42 -0.81 -7.74 13.78
CA GLU A 42 0.18 -8.65 14.35
C GLU A 42 1.60 -8.18 14.00
N TYR A 43 2.44 -8.09 15.03
CA TYR A 43 3.84 -7.73 14.88
C TYR A 43 4.71 -8.98 14.71
N ARG A 44 5.45 -9.02 13.60
CA ARG A 44 6.54 -9.98 13.38
C ARG A 44 7.85 -9.26 13.65
N SER A 45 8.43 -9.53 14.81
CA SER A 45 9.63 -8.83 15.23
C SER A 45 10.84 -9.24 14.41
N PRO A 46 11.90 -8.41 14.34
CA PRO A 46 13.17 -8.79 13.76
C PRO A 46 13.74 -10.08 14.36
N GLU A 47 13.56 -10.29 15.67
CA GLU A 47 14.04 -11.48 16.37
C GLU A 47 13.38 -12.75 15.82
N GLU A 48 12.09 -12.72 15.51
CA GLU A 48 11.33 -13.86 14.99
C GLU A 48 11.55 -14.08 13.49
N VAL A 49 11.61 -13.00 12.71
CA VAL A 49 11.79 -13.07 11.26
C VAL A 49 13.21 -13.47 10.90
N PHE A 50 14.21 -13.03 11.67
CA PHE A 50 15.62 -13.32 11.43
C PHE A 50 16.18 -14.44 12.31
N ASP A 51 15.34 -15.09 13.12
CA ASP A 51 15.74 -16.28 13.88
C ASP A 51 16.28 -17.37 12.94
N GLU A 52 17.36 -18.03 13.35
CA GLU A 52 18.01 -19.05 12.53
C GLU A 52 17.09 -20.25 12.24
N LYS A 53 16.23 -20.65 13.20
CA LYS A 53 15.29 -21.76 12.99
C LYS A 53 14.16 -21.35 12.05
N SER A 54 13.68 -20.11 12.17
CA SER A 54 12.73 -19.52 11.24
C SER A 54 13.30 -19.53 9.82
N ILE A 55 14.52 -19.03 9.62
CA ILE A 55 15.21 -19.04 8.32
C ILE A 55 15.40 -20.47 7.79
N GLN A 56 15.89 -21.40 8.61
CA GLN A 56 16.07 -22.80 8.22
C GLN A 56 14.75 -23.45 7.80
N SER A 57 13.64 -23.10 8.46
CA SER A 57 12.33 -23.61 8.09
C SER A 57 11.85 -23.11 6.72
N LEU A 58 12.44 -22.07 6.12
CA LEU A 58 12.11 -21.60 4.78
C LEU A 58 12.93 -22.28 3.67
N GLN A 59 14.07 -22.85 4.00
CA GLN A 59 14.96 -23.45 3.03
C GLN A 59 14.27 -24.63 2.34
N LEU A 60 14.42 -24.71 1.01
CA LEU A 60 13.86 -25.79 0.18
C LEU A 60 12.34 -25.92 0.23
N LYS A 61 11.63 -24.89 0.70
CA LYS A 61 10.15 -24.89 0.69
C LYS A 61 9.60 -24.73 -0.73
N PRO A 62 8.45 -25.37 -1.01
CA PRO A 62 7.83 -25.27 -2.32
C PRO A 62 7.34 -23.86 -2.58
N ILE A 63 7.31 -23.52 -3.87
CA ILE A 63 6.66 -22.32 -4.37
C ILE A 63 5.31 -22.74 -4.96
N THR A 64 4.27 -21.95 -4.71
CA THR A 64 2.91 -22.19 -5.21
C THR A 64 2.41 -21.03 -6.06
N ASP A 65 1.41 -21.29 -6.90
CA ASP A 65 0.63 -20.27 -7.60
C ASP A 65 -0.54 -19.87 -6.71
N ASP A 66 -0.51 -18.64 -6.22
CA ASP A 66 -1.36 -18.16 -5.13
C ASP A 66 -1.24 -19.00 -3.84
N HIS A 67 -2.00 -18.62 -2.80
CA HIS A 67 -2.11 -19.40 -1.58
C HIS A 67 -3.06 -20.60 -1.80
N PRO A 68 -2.60 -21.84 -1.55
CA PRO A 68 -3.50 -22.98 -1.44
C PRO A 68 -4.45 -22.79 -0.25
N GLU A 69 -5.64 -23.37 -0.33
CA GLU A 69 -6.62 -23.36 0.77
C GLU A 69 -6.15 -24.18 1.99
N GLU A 70 -5.15 -25.03 1.80
CA GLU A 70 -4.58 -25.91 2.82
C GLU A 70 -3.05 -25.81 2.88
N MET A 71 -2.46 -26.33 3.95
CA MET A 71 -1.01 -26.41 4.04
C MET A 71 -0.46 -27.39 3.01
N VAL A 72 0.70 -27.04 2.43
CA VAL A 72 1.40 -27.92 1.51
C VAL A 72 2.08 -29.05 2.31
N THR A 73 1.77 -30.28 1.93
CA THR A 73 2.22 -31.53 2.55
C THR A 73 2.68 -32.51 1.47
N VAL A 74 3.22 -33.67 1.87
CA VAL A 74 3.62 -34.71 0.92
C VAL A 74 2.44 -35.28 0.11
N ASP A 75 1.22 -35.14 0.61
CA ASP A 75 0.02 -35.69 -0.01
C ASP A 75 -0.50 -34.81 -1.14
N ASN A 76 -0.27 -33.48 -1.08
CA ASN A 76 -0.79 -32.50 -2.04
C ASN A 76 0.30 -31.71 -2.79
N ILE A 77 1.59 -31.91 -2.47
CA ILE A 77 2.70 -31.16 -3.05
C ILE A 77 2.72 -31.19 -4.58
N LYS A 78 2.33 -32.31 -5.18
CA LYS A 78 2.33 -32.48 -6.64
C LYS A 78 1.36 -31.54 -7.35
N ASP A 79 0.30 -31.13 -6.67
CA ASP A 79 -0.75 -30.29 -7.24
C ASP A 79 -0.42 -28.80 -7.08
N PHE A 80 0.31 -28.43 -6.02
CA PHE A 80 0.58 -27.02 -5.70
C PHE A 80 1.98 -26.54 -6.11
N GLN A 81 2.97 -27.43 -6.22
CA GLN A 81 4.35 -27.01 -6.42
C GLN A 81 4.64 -26.56 -7.85
N ILE A 82 5.06 -25.31 -8.00
CA ILE A 82 5.52 -24.73 -9.27
C ILE A 82 7.00 -24.36 -9.26
N GLY A 83 7.66 -24.49 -8.11
CA GLY A 83 9.05 -24.11 -7.90
C GLY A 83 9.54 -24.43 -6.49
N THR A 84 10.72 -23.94 -6.16
CA THR A 84 11.36 -24.17 -4.86
C THR A 84 12.18 -22.96 -4.40
N VAL A 85 12.15 -22.68 -3.11
CA VAL A 85 13.01 -21.69 -2.45
C VAL A 85 14.41 -22.29 -2.26
N GLY A 86 15.46 -21.52 -2.57
CA GLY A 86 16.83 -21.93 -2.38
C GLY A 86 17.27 -21.91 -0.91
N GLU A 87 18.44 -22.49 -0.64
CA GLU A 87 18.99 -22.58 0.73
C GLU A 87 19.70 -21.29 1.17
N ASP A 88 20.22 -20.50 0.22
CA ASP A 88 20.91 -19.25 0.50
C ASP A 88 19.90 -18.13 0.79
N ILE A 89 19.51 -18.03 2.07
CA ILE A 89 18.60 -17.02 2.61
C ILE A 89 19.39 -16.08 3.50
N LYS A 90 19.27 -14.77 3.26
CA LYS A 90 20.03 -13.74 3.97
C LYS A 90 19.14 -12.56 4.34
N LYS A 91 19.52 -11.88 5.42
CA LYS A 91 18.95 -10.58 5.77
C LYS A 91 19.37 -9.51 4.75
N ASP A 92 18.40 -8.74 4.26
CA ASP A 92 18.56 -7.57 3.39
C ASP A 92 17.78 -6.39 4.00
N GLY A 93 18.44 -5.63 4.88
CA GLY A 93 17.78 -4.59 5.67
C GLY A 93 16.70 -5.18 6.59
N ASP A 94 15.46 -4.72 6.42
CA ASP A 94 14.29 -5.21 7.17
C ASP A 94 13.68 -6.48 6.54
N PHE A 95 14.23 -6.97 5.43
CA PHE A 95 13.71 -8.10 4.64
C PHE A 95 14.54 -9.37 4.79
N LEU A 96 13.91 -10.51 4.54
CA LEU A 96 14.62 -11.73 4.13
C LEU A 96 14.68 -11.79 2.61
N ALA A 97 15.86 -12.09 2.08
CA ALA A 97 16.10 -12.32 0.67
C ALA A 97 16.55 -13.76 0.42
N ALA A 98 15.98 -14.39 -0.60
CA ALA A 98 16.28 -15.76 -0.99
C ALA A 98 16.51 -15.86 -2.50
N ASN A 99 17.29 -16.86 -2.92
CA ASN A 99 17.22 -17.32 -4.30
C ASN A 99 16.00 -18.23 -4.46
N ILE A 100 15.35 -18.20 -5.62
CA ILE A 100 14.22 -19.08 -5.95
C ILE A 100 14.41 -19.68 -7.34
N ILE A 101 13.80 -20.84 -7.56
CA ILE A 101 13.68 -21.47 -8.87
C ILE A 101 12.21 -21.75 -9.17
N ILE A 102 11.75 -21.36 -10.35
CA ILE A 102 10.42 -21.70 -10.88
C ILE A 102 10.64 -22.68 -12.01
N THR A 103 10.00 -23.84 -11.89
CA THR A 103 10.12 -24.96 -12.84
C THR A 103 8.84 -25.18 -13.63
N ASP A 104 7.71 -24.63 -13.18
CA ASP A 104 6.46 -24.67 -13.93
C ASP A 104 6.50 -23.79 -15.19
N LYS A 105 6.10 -24.37 -16.32
CA LYS A 105 6.19 -23.73 -17.63
C LYS A 105 5.28 -22.50 -17.75
N GLU A 106 4.04 -22.59 -17.25
CA GLU A 106 3.09 -21.49 -17.38
C GLU A 106 3.44 -20.36 -16.41
N MET A 107 3.89 -20.68 -15.20
CA MET A 107 4.38 -19.67 -14.28
C MET A 107 5.63 -18.95 -14.80
N VAL A 108 6.58 -19.66 -15.41
CA VAL A 108 7.75 -19.03 -16.05
C VAL A 108 7.30 -17.99 -17.09
N LYS A 109 6.33 -18.35 -17.95
CA LYS A 109 5.77 -17.41 -18.93
C LYS A 109 5.08 -16.23 -18.25
N THR A 110 4.28 -16.47 -17.21
CA THR A 110 3.58 -15.44 -16.44
C THR A 110 4.57 -14.43 -15.86
N VAL A 111 5.63 -14.88 -15.18
CA VAL A 111 6.65 -14.01 -14.59
C VAL A 111 7.40 -13.23 -15.67
N VAL A 112 7.78 -13.86 -16.77
CA VAL A 112 8.44 -13.20 -17.91
C VAL A 112 7.53 -12.14 -18.55
N ASN A 113 6.24 -12.43 -18.71
CA ASN A 113 5.27 -11.50 -19.29
C ASN A 113 4.99 -10.32 -18.35
N ARG A 114 4.81 -10.55 -17.05
CA ARG A 114 4.67 -9.49 -16.04
C ARG A 114 5.90 -8.58 -16.03
N LYS A 115 7.12 -9.13 -16.11
CA LYS A 115 8.34 -8.34 -16.29
C LYS A 115 8.30 -7.47 -17.54
N LYS A 116 7.94 -8.03 -18.71
CA LYS A 116 7.86 -7.25 -19.96
C LYS A 116 6.87 -6.09 -19.85
N MET A 117 5.82 -6.26 -19.06
CA MET A 117 4.81 -5.24 -18.76
C MET A 117 5.18 -4.34 -17.58
N ASN A 118 6.38 -4.47 -17.01
CA ASN A 118 6.84 -3.72 -15.83
C ASN A 118 5.92 -3.89 -14.59
N LEU A 119 5.23 -5.02 -14.49
CA LEU A 119 4.37 -5.37 -13.36
C LEU A 119 5.17 -6.12 -12.28
N PRO A 120 4.98 -5.80 -10.99
CA PRO A 120 5.63 -6.53 -9.91
C PRO A 120 5.13 -7.98 -9.85
N ILE A 121 6.00 -8.88 -9.37
CA ILE A 121 5.66 -10.26 -9.04
C ILE A 121 5.81 -10.39 -7.53
N GLU A 122 4.71 -10.14 -6.81
CA GLU A 122 4.70 -10.08 -5.36
C GLU A 122 4.66 -11.49 -4.73
N LEU A 123 5.13 -11.59 -3.50
CA LEU A 123 5.32 -12.86 -2.82
C LEU A 123 4.71 -12.84 -1.42
N SER A 124 4.17 -13.98 -1.00
CA SER A 124 3.60 -14.14 0.34
C SER A 124 3.97 -15.51 0.91
N LEU A 125 4.27 -15.56 2.20
CA LEU A 125 4.64 -16.81 2.88
C LEU A 125 3.43 -17.40 3.59
N GLY A 126 3.21 -18.70 3.39
CA GLY A 126 2.32 -19.50 4.22
C GLY A 126 3.12 -20.24 5.28
N TYR A 127 2.68 -20.19 6.54
CA TYR A 127 3.43 -20.69 7.68
C TYR A 127 2.56 -20.86 8.93
N THR A 128 3.12 -21.49 9.96
CA THR A 128 2.52 -21.56 11.30
C THR A 128 3.30 -20.71 12.28
N CYS A 129 2.63 -20.18 13.30
CA CYS A 129 3.23 -19.46 14.42
C CYS A 129 2.24 -19.44 15.60
N ASP A 130 2.76 -19.17 16.79
CA ASP A 130 1.94 -18.81 17.94
C ASP A 130 1.63 -17.31 17.89
N VAL A 131 0.37 -16.93 18.11
CA VAL A 131 -0.06 -15.52 18.15
C VAL A 131 -0.44 -15.16 19.57
N LEU A 132 0.36 -14.30 20.21
CA LEU A 132 0.20 -13.94 21.61
C LEU A 132 -0.24 -12.47 21.75
N PRO A 133 -1.24 -12.16 22.61
CA PRO A 133 -1.60 -10.78 22.91
C PRO A 133 -0.40 -10.02 23.49
N ASP A 134 -0.01 -8.94 22.82
CA ASP A 134 1.06 -8.05 23.25
C ASP A 134 0.85 -6.73 22.49
N MET A 135 0.39 -5.70 23.21
CA MET A 135 0.05 -4.41 22.62
C MET A 135 1.26 -3.49 22.60
N GLY A 136 1.53 -2.86 21.47
CA GLY A 136 2.63 -1.91 21.35
C GLY A 136 2.53 -1.05 20.11
N ILE A 137 3.58 -0.26 19.89
CA ILE A 137 3.72 0.62 18.71
C ILE A 137 5.07 0.31 18.06
N HIS A 138 5.03 0.02 16.76
CA HIS A 138 6.19 -0.08 15.90
C HIS A 138 6.47 1.27 15.23
N ASP A 139 7.72 1.73 15.24
CA ASP A 139 8.12 3.07 14.80
C ASP A 139 7.65 3.43 13.39
N LYS A 140 7.60 2.44 12.48
CA LYS A 140 7.25 2.64 11.07
C LYS A 140 5.82 2.20 10.72
N ASP A 141 5.35 1.11 11.31
CA ASP A 141 4.09 0.45 10.90
C ASP A 141 2.91 0.73 11.87
N GLY A 142 3.17 1.44 12.97
CA GLY A 142 2.17 1.89 13.93
C GLY A 142 1.83 0.83 14.99
N TRP A 143 0.63 0.96 15.57
CA TRP A 143 0.18 0.11 16.67
C TRP A 143 -0.07 -1.35 16.24
N TYR A 144 0.11 -2.28 17.17
CA TYR A 144 -0.22 -3.70 17.04
C TYR A 144 -0.84 -4.22 18.35
N THR A 145 -1.61 -5.31 18.26
CA THR A 145 -2.28 -5.93 19.42
C THR A 145 -1.74 -7.30 19.77
N HIS A 146 -1.02 -7.94 18.84
CA HIS A 146 -0.48 -9.28 19.00
C HIS A 146 0.94 -9.35 18.45
N LYS A 147 1.71 -10.30 18.94
CA LYS A 147 3.00 -10.71 18.37
C LYS A 147 2.94 -12.14 17.88
N GLN A 148 3.58 -12.39 16.74
CA GLN A 148 3.82 -13.74 16.25
C GLN A 148 5.11 -14.29 16.87
N HIS A 149 5.12 -15.55 17.27
CA HIS A 149 6.28 -16.26 17.80
C HIS A 149 6.45 -17.63 17.14
N GLY A 150 7.69 -18.09 16.98
CA GLY A 150 8.00 -19.44 16.52
C GLY A 150 7.58 -19.68 15.06
N ILE A 151 7.79 -18.68 14.19
CA ILE A 151 7.45 -18.76 12.75
C ILE A 151 8.11 -19.98 12.10
N LYS A 152 7.29 -20.84 11.48
CA LYS A 152 7.73 -22.04 10.76
C LYS A 152 7.09 -22.10 9.37
N TYR A 153 7.90 -21.86 8.34
CA TYR A 153 7.43 -21.74 6.97
C TYR A 153 6.97 -23.07 6.37
N ASN A 154 5.91 -22.99 5.56
CA ASN A 154 5.34 -24.12 4.82
C ASN A 154 5.55 -23.96 3.31
N HIS A 155 5.25 -22.80 2.75
CA HIS A 155 5.39 -22.51 1.32
C HIS A 155 5.60 -21.01 1.04
N LEU A 156 6.07 -20.70 -0.17
CA LEU A 156 6.16 -19.34 -0.72
C LEU A 156 5.21 -19.22 -1.92
N SER A 157 4.21 -18.36 -1.84
CA SER A 157 3.25 -18.13 -2.92
C SER A 157 3.65 -16.96 -3.79
N ILE A 158 3.48 -17.10 -5.11
CA ILE A 158 3.42 -15.97 -6.03
C ILE A 158 1.99 -15.44 -6.00
N VAL A 159 1.83 -14.17 -5.63
CA VAL A 159 0.51 -13.55 -5.41
C VAL A 159 0.40 -12.22 -6.14
N ASP A 160 -0.82 -11.75 -6.35
CA ASP A 160 -1.05 -10.42 -6.91
C ASP A 160 -0.71 -9.29 -5.92
N LYS A 161 -0.94 -9.52 -4.62
CA LYS A 161 -0.65 -8.55 -3.56
C LYS A 161 -0.04 -9.24 -2.35
N ALA A 162 1.22 -8.92 -2.03
CA ALA A 162 1.92 -9.43 -0.87
C ALA A 162 1.33 -8.85 0.42
N ARG A 163 1.05 -9.72 1.41
CA ARG A 163 0.71 -9.29 2.77
C ARG A 163 1.83 -8.46 3.39
N ALA A 164 3.08 -8.79 3.06
CA ALA A 164 4.24 -8.11 3.60
C ALA A 164 4.60 -6.79 2.88
N GLY A 165 3.77 -6.37 1.92
CA GLY A 165 3.92 -5.14 1.15
C GLY A 165 4.67 -5.34 -0.16
N ARG A 166 4.53 -4.37 -1.07
CA ARG A 166 4.96 -4.44 -2.48
C ARG A 166 6.46 -4.71 -2.72
N ASP A 167 7.29 -4.49 -1.72
CA ASP A 167 8.74 -4.74 -1.79
C ASP A 167 9.11 -6.20 -1.53
N VAL A 168 8.15 -7.01 -1.06
CA VAL A 168 8.24 -8.46 -0.98
C VAL A 168 7.81 -9.04 -2.32
N ARG A 169 8.79 -9.19 -3.20
CA ARG A 169 8.63 -9.55 -4.61
C ARG A 169 9.88 -10.21 -5.16
N ILE A 170 9.74 -10.82 -6.33
CA ILE A 170 10.90 -11.16 -7.15
C ILE A 170 11.65 -9.87 -7.48
N LEU A 171 12.91 -9.82 -7.08
CA LEU A 171 13.79 -8.72 -7.39
C LEU A 171 14.12 -8.84 -8.87
N ASP A 172 13.82 -7.80 -9.61
CA ASP A 172 14.42 -7.57 -10.89
C ASP A 172 14.78 -6.10 -11.00
N LYS A 173 15.85 -5.80 -11.72
CA LYS A 173 15.93 -4.46 -12.28
C LYS A 173 14.81 -4.39 -13.29
N LEU A 174 13.67 -3.86 -12.86
CA LEU A 174 12.80 -3.15 -13.79
C LEU A 174 13.73 -2.31 -14.65
N ASN A 175 13.49 -2.27 -15.95
CA ASN A 175 14.13 -1.32 -16.85
C ASN A 175 13.67 0.10 -16.53
N ASN A 176 13.52 0.44 -15.25
CA ASN A 176 13.95 1.71 -14.74
C ASN A 176 15.39 1.81 -15.21
N LYS A 177 15.61 2.51 -16.32
CA LYS A 177 16.76 3.40 -16.39
C LYS A 177 16.88 3.90 -14.97
N LYS A 178 17.96 3.55 -14.29
CA LYS A 178 18.49 4.45 -13.30
C LYS A 178 18.58 5.75 -14.10
N LYS A 179 17.59 6.64 -13.98
CA LYS A 179 17.95 7.94 -13.44
C LYS A 179 18.79 7.53 -12.24
N GLU A 180 20.11 7.51 -12.46
CA GLU A 180 21.01 7.87 -11.39
C GLU A 180 20.24 8.96 -10.65
N SER A 181 20.01 8.75 -9.36
CA SER A 181 19.59 9.84 -8.51
C SER A 181 20.68 10.91 -8.65
N LYS A 182 20.62 11.70 -9.73
CA LYS A 182 20.89 13.11 -9.70
C LYS A 182 20.06 13.53 -8.52
N MET A 183 20.76 13.77 -7.41
CA MET A 183 20.31 14.54 -6.26
C MET A 183 18.82 14.81 -6.37
N ALA A 184 17.98 13.98 -5.72
CA ALA A 184 16.52 14.04 -5.80
C ALA A 184 16.11 15.49 -6.02
N GLU A 185 15.71 15.84 -7.25
CA GLU A 185 15.35 17.19 -7.59
C GLU A 185 14.01 17.41 -6.91
N LYS A 186 14.10 17.88 -5.68
CA LYS A 186 13.01 18.13 -4.76
C LYS A 186 12.09 19.14 -5.44
N VAL A 187 10.97 18.67 -5.97
CA VAL A 187 9.98 19.55 -6.59
C VAL A 187 9.20 20.25 -5.48
N GLN A 188 9.18 21.57 -5.54
CA GLN A 188 8.48 22.42 -4.57
C GLN A 188 7.04 22.62 -5.02
N PHE A 189 6.09 22.20 -4.20
CA PHE A 189 4.67 22.50 -4.38
C PHE A 189 4.30 23.74 -3.57
N THR A 190 3.62 24.70 -4.19
CA THR A 190 3.12 25.90 -3.50
C THR A 190 1.62 25.98 -3.68
N ARG A 191 0.88 25.99 -2.56
CA ARG A 191 -0.56 26.26 -2.57
C ARG A 191 -0.84 27.73 -2.31
N LYS A 192 -1.86 28.25 -2.98
CA LYS A 192 -2.36 29.60 -2.71
C LYS A 192 -3.06 29.62 -1.34
N SER A 193 -2.86 30.69 -0.60
CA SER A 193 -3.59 30.92 0.65
C SER A 193 -5.08 31.04 0.38
N VAL A 194 -5.90 30.44 1.25
CA VAL A 194 -7.35 30.56 1.22
C VAL A 194 -7.79 31.35 2.45
N ASN A 195 -8.56 32.40 2.23
CA ASN A 195 -9.04 33.26 3.30
C ASN A 195 -10.57 33.40 3.17
N LEU A 196 -11.28 32.64 4.00
CA LEU A 196 -12.71 32.72 4.21
C LEU A 196 -12.96 33.09 5.68
N ASP A 197 -14.11 33.72 5.96
CA ASP A 197 -14.43 34.19 7.32
C ASP A 197 -14.47 33.06 8.36
N SER A 198 -14.86 31.85 7.94
CA SER A 198 -14.91 30.64 8.79
C SER A 198 -13.70 29.71 8.64
N PHE A 199 -12.79 29.95 7.70
CA PHE A 199 -11.69 29.04 7.41
C PHE A 199 -10.51 29.78 6.76
N LYS A 200 -9.35 29.76 7.43
CA LYS A 200 -8.12 30.41 6.98
C LYS A 200 -6.99 29.39 6.90
N VAL A 201 -6.34 29.32 5.74
CA VAL A 201 -5.17 28.46 5.53
C VAL A 201 -4.10 29.28 4.82
N ASP A 202 -2.93 29.36 5.46
CA ASP A 202 -1.73 29.98 4.89
C ASP A 202 -1.16 29.14 3.75
N ALA A 203 -0.33 29.75 2.90
CA ALA A 203 0.32 29.04 1.81
C ALA A 203 1.16 27.88 2.35
N ILE A 204 0.86 26.65 1.91
CA ILE A 204 1.60 25.45 2.29
C ILE A 204 2.61 25.12 1.21
N THR A 205 3.86 24.91 1.63
CA THR A 205 4.91 24.35 0.79
C THR A 205 5.31 22.98 1.28
N LYS A 206 5.20 21.97 0.41
CA LYS A 206 5.66 20.62 0.70
C LYS A 206 6.62 20.16 -0.38
N VAL A 207 7.70 19.53 0.05
CA VAL A 207 8.67 18.86 -0.81
C VAL A 207 8.31 17.39 -0.84
N VAL A 208 8.15 16.85 -2.04
CA VAL A 208 7.80 15.45 -2.29
C VAL A 208 8.84 14.83 -3.24
N ASP A 209 9.02 13.52 -3.11
CA ASP A 209 9.84 12.75 -4.05
C ASP A 209 9.19 12.66 -5.43
N GLU A 210 10.01 12.42 -6.46
CA GLU A 210 9.59 12.37 -7.86
C GLU A 210 8.65 11.17 -8.14
N ASP A 211 8.80 10.08 -7.39
CA ASP A 211 7.99 8.86 -7.54
C ASP A 211 6.55 9.06 -7.06
N SER A 212 6.34 9.99 -6.13
CA SER A 212 5.01 10.42 -5.66
C SER A 212 4.46 11.62 -6.43
N LEU A 213 5.21 12.17 -7.40
CA LEU A 213 4.89 13.44 -8.06
C LEU A 213 3.58 13.40 -8.85
N GLU A 214 3.33 12.32 -9.58
CA GLU A 214 2.14 12.21 -10.42
C GLU A 214 0.87 12.09 -9.56
N LEU A 215 0.95 11.33 -8.48
CA LEU A 215 -0.11 11.22 -7.49
C LEU A 215 -0.29 12.53 -6.72
N ALA A 216 0.79 13.20 -6.33
CA ALA A 216 0.78 14.48 -5.65
C ALA A 216 0.20 15.59 -6.53
N ASN A 217 0.56 15.65 -7.81
CA ASN A 217 -0.03 16.57 -8.81
C ASN A 217 -1.53 16.34 -8.95
N THR A 218 -1.94 15.08 -9.09
CA THR A 218 -3.35 14.70 -9.24
C THR A 218 -4.18 15.07 -8.02
N LEU A 219 -3.71 14.70 -6.82
CA LEU A 219 -4.31 15.11 -5.56
C LEU A 219 -4.26 16.62 -5.40
N SER A 220 -3.24 17.27 -5.96
CA SER A 220 -3.10 18.71 -5.86
C SER A 220 -4.20 19.43 -6.62
N SER A 221 -4.34 19.10 -7.90
CA SER A 221 -5.39 19.63 -8.78
C SER A 221 -6.78 19.42 -8.17
N LYS A 222 -7.08 18.19 -7.73
CA LYS A 222 -8.39 17.87 -7.15
C LYS A 222 -8.71 18.68 -5.90
N LEU A 223 -7.70 18.96 -5.07
CA LEU A 223 -7.90 19.79 -3.88
C LEU A 223 -8.03 21.28 -4.23
N ASP A 224 -7.34 21.78 -5.26
CA ASP A 224 -7.52 23.17 -5.73
C ASP A 224 -8.92 23.35 -6.31
N GLU A 225 -9.38 22.40 -7.14
CA GLU A 225 -10.75 22.37 -7.68
C GLU A 225 -11.81 22.33 -6.57
N ALA A 226 -11.61 21.49 -5.55
CA ALA A 226 -12.52 21.43 -4.41
C ALA A 226 -12.55 22.75 -3.62
N VAL A 227 -11.40 23.39 -3.44
CA VAL A 227 -11.31 24.72 -2.79
C VAL A 227 -12.03 25.78 -3.62
N ASP A 228 -11.86 25.81 -4.93
CA ASP A 228 -12.54 26.76 -5.81
C ASP A 228 -14.07 26.60 -5.76
N VAL A 229 -14.56 25.36 -5.71
CA VAL A 229 -15.99 25.06 -5.51
C VAL A 229 -16.47 25.58 -4.15
N ILE A 230 -15.71 25.37 -3.07
CA ILE A 230 -16.09 25.88 -1.75
C ILE A 230 -16.16 27.41 -1.75
N VAL A 231 -15.21 28.09 -2.39
CA VAL A 231 -15.19 29.55 -2.51
C VAL A 231 -16.40 30.04 -3.32
N SER A 232 -16.79 29.36 -4.40
CA SER A 232 -17.96 29.74 -5.18
C SER A 232 -19.25 29.54 -4.37
N LEU A 233 -19.40 28.41 -3.70
CA LEU A 233 -20.56 28.13 -2.85
C LEU A 233 -20.71 29.15 -1.72
N ASN A 234 -19.61 29.63 -1.15
CA ASN A 234 -19.67 30.66 -0.12
C ASN A 234 -20.17 32.00 -0.69
N LYS A 235 -19.74 32.38 -1.89
CA LYS A 235 -20.27 33.58 -2.58
C LYS A 235 -21.76 33.45 -2.88
N ASP A 236 -22.19 32.28 -3.37
CA ASP A 236 -23.61 32.02 -3.66
C ASP A 236 -24.45 32.09 -2.38
N LYS A 237 -23.93 31.58 -1.26
CA LYS A 237 -24.54 31.72 0.06
C LYS A 237 -24.72 33.18 0.47
N ASP A 238 -23.70 34.02 0.31
CA ASP A 238 -23.78 35.44 0.66
C ASP A 238 -24.83 36.17 -0.20
N VAL A 239 -24.90 35.85 -1.49
CA VAL A 239 -25.92 36.39 -2.40
C VAL A 239 -27.33 35.95 -1.98
N LEU A 240 -27.51 34.67 -1.63
CA LEU A 240 -28.79 34.15 -1.17
C LEU A 240 -29.21 34.76 0.17
N GLN A 241 -28.27 34.96 1.09
CA GLN A 241 -28.52 35.63 2.36
C GLN A 241 -29.02 37.07 2.14
N GLY A 242 -28.35 37.84 1.28
CA GLY A 242 -28.79 39.21 0.95
C GLY A 242 -30.19 39.26 0.34
N LYS A 243 -30.53 38.30 -0.54
CA LYS A 243 -31.90 38.17 -1.09
C LYS A 243 -32.92 37.80 -0.02
N PHE A 244 -32.56 36.90 0.90
CA PHE A 244 -33.43 36.50 2.00
C PHE A 244 -33.71 37.67 2.95
N ASP A 245 -32.70 38.46 3.29
CA ASP A 245 -32.84 39.63 4.14
C ASP A 245 -33.76 40.67 3.49
N GLN A 246 -33.57 40.96 2.19
CA GLN A 246 -34.43 41.87 1.43
C GLN A 246 -35.90 41.37 1.35
N ALA A 247 -36.10 40.07 1.17
CA ALA A 247 -37.43 39.47 1.17
C ALA A 247 -38.11 39.62 2.55
N ASN A 248 -37.38 39.40 3.64
CA ASN A 248 -37.90 39.56 5.00
C ASN A 248 -38.27 41.01 5.34
N GLU A 249 -37.45 41.98 4.91
CA GLU A 249 -37.79 43.40 5.05
C GLU A 249 -39.08 43.75 4.29
N THR A 250 -39.22 43.22 3.06
CA THR A 250 -40.43 43.43 2.25
C THR A 250 -41.66 42.81 2.90
N ILE A 251 -41.55 41.57 3.41
CA ILE A 251 -42.63 40.89 4.16
C ILE A 251 -43.03 41.71 5.38
N THR A 252 -42.05 42.23 6.13
CA THR A 252 -42.31 43.04 7.33
C THR A 252 -43.05 44.32 6.96
N SER A 253 -42.59 45.05 5.94
CA SER A 253 -43.24 46.25 5.43
C SER A 253 -44.68 46.00 4.96
N LEU A 254 -44.91 44.89 4.25
CA LEU A 254 -46.24 44.50 3.80
C LEU A 254 -47.16 44.14 4.97
N LYS A 255 -46.67 43.41 5.99
CA LYS A 255 -47.44 43.13 7.21
C LYS A 255 -47.87 44.41 7.91
N THR A 256 -46.97 45.36 8.13
CA THR A 256 -47.30 46.65 8.73
C THR A 256 -48.38 47.39 7.93
N LYS A 257 -48.31 47.36 6.59
CA LYS A 257 -49.34 47.97 5.73
C LYS A 257 -50.67 47.25 5.83
N VAL A 258 -50.68 45.91 5.85
CA VAL A 258 -51.91 45.11 6.00
C VAL A 258 -52.56 45.39 7.36
N ASP A 259 -51.79 45.41 8.45
CA ASP A 259 -52.28 45.72 9.80
C ASP A 259 -52.92 47.12 9.84
N SER A 260 -52.26 48.12 9.22
CA SER A 260 -52.81 49.48 9.13
C SER A 260 -54.08 49.59 8.29
N LEU A 261 -54.31 48.68 7.35
CA LEU A 261 -55.52 48.64 6.51
C LEU A 261 -56.67 47.90 7.22
N SER A 262 -56.39 46.89 8.04
CA SER A 262 -57.41 46.26 8.89
C SER A 262 -57.94 47.19 9.97
N ASP A 263 -57.11 48.09 10.49
CA ASP A 263 -57.51 49.10 11.49
C ASP A 263 -58.43 50.18 10.91
N ILE A 264 -58.44 50.37 9.58
CA ILE A 264 -59.31 51.35 8.89
C ILE A 264 -60.70 50.76 8.58
N ASN A 265 -60.83 49.44 8.53
CA ASN A 265 -62.07 48.72 8.20
C ASN A 265 -62.80 48.12 9.41
N SER A 266 -62.32 48.40 10.63
CA SER A 266 -62.92 48.00 11.91
C SER A 266 -63.63 49.18 12.58
#